data_AF-A0A956RXR9-F1
#
_entry.id   AF-A0A956RXR9-F1
#
_cell.length_a   1.000
_cell.length_b   1.000
_cell.length_c   1.000
_cell.angle_alpha   90.00
_cell.angle_beta   90.00
_cell.angle_gamma   90.00
#
_symmetry.space_group_name_H-M   'P 1'
#
loop_
_entity.id
_entity.type
_entity.pdbx_description
1 polymer ?
#
loop_
_entity_poly.entity_id
_entity_poly.type
_entity_poly.pdbx_seq_one_letter_code
_entity_poly.pdbx_strand_id
1 'polypeptide(L)' 'MDPNYIDTPTILMYLFWAFFAGLIVYLRREDKREGYPLESDRTGITVEGFPRTPEPNAPRAKHPALQHPSPDREGGVV' A
#
# COMPACT_ATOMS: atom_id res chain seq x y z
N MET A 1 0.64 15.96 45.33
CA MET A 1 1.42 14.94 44.61
C MET A 1 1.04 15.08 43.17
N ASP A 2 1.88 15.74 42.37
CA ASP A 2 1.60 15.90 40.95
C ASP A 2 2.02 14.61 40.25
N PRO A 3 1.08 13.80 39.74
CA PRO A 3 1.45 12.59 39.02
C PRO A 3 2.12 13.02 37.71
N ASN A 4 3.42 12.77 37.61
CA ASN A 4 4.13 12.93 36.35
C ASN A 4 3.61 11.83 35.40
N TYR A 5 2.71 12.22 34.50
CA TYR A 5 1.89 11.31 33.68
C TYR A 5 2.67 10.68 32.51
N ILE A 6 3.92 11.10 32.31
CA ILE A 6 4.77 10.62 31.23
C ILE A 6 5.89 9.78 31.86
N ASP A 7 5.79 8.48 31.62
CA ASP A 7 6.81 7.49 31.98
C ASP A 7 7.25 6.67 30.75
N THR A 8 8.35 5.93 30.88
CA THR A 8 8.90 5.13 29.78
C THR A 8 7.91 4.09 29.23
N PRO A 9 7.16 3.33 30.06
CA PRO A 9 6.16 2.38 29.57
C PRO A 9 5.08 3.05 28.70
N THR A 10 4.57 4.21 29.11
CA THR A 10 3.55 4.94 28.35
C THR A 10 4.08 5.36 26.99
N ILE A 11 5.30 5.91 26.93
CA ILE A 11 5.93 6.31 25.67
C ILE A 11 6.10 5.11 24.73
N LEU A 12 6.66 4.00 25.24
CA LEU A 12 6.90 2.81 24.43
C LEU A 12 5.60 2.23 23.86
N MET A 13 4.51 2.24 24.64
CA MET A 13 3.21 1.79 24.18
C MET A 13 2.68 2.64 23.02
N TYR A 14 2.76 3.97 23.12
CA TYR A 14 2.34 4.85 22.03
C TYR A 14 3.22 4.72 20.79
N LEU A 15 4.54 4.56 20.96
CA LEU A 15 5.45 4.31 19.84
C LEU A 15 5.14 2.99 19.14
N PHE A 16 4.85 1.93 19.91
CA PHE A 16 4.43 0.64 19.34
C PHE A 16 3.16 0.79 18.51
N TRP A 17 2.11 1.46 19.03
CA TRP A 17 0.87 1.65 18.28
C TRP A 17 1.04 2.52 17.04
N ALA A 18 1.86 3.57 17.10
CA ALA A 18 2.18 4.40 15.95
C ALA A 18 2.90 3.59 14.85
N PHE A 19 3.91 2.82 15.24
CA PHE A 19 4.61 1.90 14.34
C PHE A 19 3.67 0.85 13.75
N PHE A 20 2.85 0.23 14.60
CA PHE A 20 1.95 -0.85 14.19
C PHE A 20 0.87 -0.35 13.23
N ALA A 21 0.27 0.82 13.49
CA ALA A 21 -0.66 1.45 12.55
C ALA A 21 0.02 1.74 11.19
N GLY A 22 1.27 2.22 11.21
CA GLY A 22 2.08 2.39 10.01
C GLY A 22 2.32 1.06 9.27
N LEU A 23 2.63 -0.01 10.00
CA LEU A 23 2.83 -1.34 9.44
C LEU A 23 1.55 -1.90 8.79
N ILE A 24 0.38 -1.71 9.41
CA ILE A 24 -0.90 -2.11 8.81
C ILE A 24 -1.11 -1.39 7.47
N VAL A 25 -0.85 -0.08 7.43
CA VAL A 25 -0.97 0.69 6.18
C VAL A 25 0.01 0.18 5.13
N TYR A 26 1.26 -0.10 5.51
CA TYR A 26 2.26 -0.66 4.60
C TYR A 26 1.81 -2.01 4.03
N LEU A 27 1.45 -2.96 4.89
CA LEU A 27 1.00 -4.29 4.47
C LEU A 27 -0.23 -4.21 3.57
N ARG A 28 -1.20 -3.35 3.90
CA ARG A 28 -2.40 -3.16 3.08
C ARG A 28 -2.10 -2.57 1.70
N ARG A 29 -1.00 -1.83 1.52
CA ARG A 29 -0.53 -1.41 0.19
C ARG A 29 0.10 -2.59 -0.54
N GLU A 30 0.94 -3.36 0.13
CA GLU A 30 1.59 -4.54 -0.46
C GLU A 30 0.59 -5.61 -0.90
N ASP A 31 -0.51 -5.80 -0.16
CA ASP A 31 -1.61 -6.71 -0.53
C ASP A 31 -2.26 -6.35 -1.88
N LYS A 32 -2.14 -5.09 -2.34
CA LYS A 32 -2.76 -4.59 -3.58
C LYS A 32 -1.85 -4.67 -4.81
N ARG A 33 -0.71 -5.36 -4.71
CA ARG A 33 0.22 -5.51 -5.86
C ARG A 33 -0.35 -6.36 -6.98
N GLU A 34 -1.38 -7.15 -6.71
CA GLU A 34 -2.03 -8.03 -7.66
C GLU A 34 -3.54 -7.79 -7.65
N GLY A 35 -4.18 -7.83 -8.82
CA GLY A 35 -5.64 -7.75 -8.94
C GLY A 35 -6.29 -6.38 -8.66
N TYR A 36 -5.49 -5.30 -8.59
CA TYR A 36 -5.98 -3.92 -8.50
C TYR A 36 -5.67 -3.13 -9.77
N PRO A 37 -6.49 -2.11 -10.13
CA PRO A 37 -7.72 -1.67 -9.45
C PRO A 37 -8.88 -2.67 -9.58
N LEU A 38 -9.89 -2.58 -8.70
CA LEU A 38 -11.04 -3.47 -8.73
C LEU A 38 -11.97 -3.12 -9.91
N GLU A 39 -12.42 -4.14 -10.63
CA GLU A 39 -13.47 -4.00 -11.64
C GLU A 39 -14.82 -3.74 -10.94
N SER A 40 -15.60 -2.77 -11.44
CA SER A 40 -16.91 -2.45 -10.87
C SER A 40 -17.90 -2.05 -11.95
N ASP A 41 -19.18 -2.38 -11.76
CA ASP A 41 -20.27 -2.02 -12.67
C ASP A 41 -20.48 -0.49 -12.83
N ARG A 42 -19.72 0.33 -12.09
CA ARG A 42 -19.76 1.79 -12.17
C ARG A 42 -18.75 2.28 -13.20
N THR A 43 -19.24 2.94 -14.23
CA THR A 43 -18.39 3.51 -15.29
C THR A 43 -17.67 4.77 -14.81
N GLY A 44 -16.37 4.89 -15.12
CA GLY A 44 -15.57 6.11 -14.92
C GLY A 44 -15.02 6.33 -13.50
N ILE A 45 -14.94 5.29 -12.66
CA ILE A 45 -14.38 5.39 -11.31
C ILE A 45 -13.36 4.28 -11.07
N THR A 46 -12.12 4.66 -10.74
CA THR A 46 -11.10 3.71 -10.28
C THR A 46 -11.39 3.28 -8.84
N VAL A 47 -11.73 2.00 -8.66
CA VAL A 47 -12.03 1.43 -7.34
C VAL A 47 -10.76 0.81 -6.75
N GLU A 48 -9.96 1.63 -6.07
CA GLU A 48 -8.75 1.15 -5.37
C GLU A 48 -8.85 1.25 -3.84
N GLY A 49 -9.75 2.07 -3.29
CA GLY A 49 -9.93 2.26 -1.85
C GLY A 49 -8.70 2.85 -1.13
N PHE A 50 -8.68 2.74 0.21
CA PHE A 50 -7.54 3.15 1.04
C PHE A 50 -6.75 1.94 1.54
N PRO A 51 -5.42 2.01 1.67
CA PRO A 51 -4.49 2.99 1.09
C PRO A 51 -4.32 2.80 -0.44
N ARG A 52 -3.81 3.81 -1.14
CA ARG A 52 -3.59 3.76 -2.61
C ARG A 52 -2.71 2.57 -3.00
N THR A 53 -3.02 1.97 -4.14
CA THR A 53 -2.21 0.92 -4.79
C THR A 53 -0.76 1.39 -4.95
N PRO A 54 0.25 0.57 -4.58
CA PRO A 54 1.65 0.95 -4.75
C PRO A 54 2.03 1.04 -6.23
N GLU A 55 3.05 1.82 -6.53
CA GLU A 55 3.63 1.83 -7.88
C GLU A 55 4.15 0.42 -8.23
N PRO A 56 4.04 -0.01 -9.51
CA PRO A 56 4.54 -1.30 -9.92
C PRO A 56 6.04 -1.43 -9.63
N ASN A 57 6.43 -2.41 -8.82
CA ASN A 57 7.85 -2.76 -8.70
C ASN A 57 8.29 -3.34 -10.04
N ALA A 58 9.41 -2.86 -10.57
CA ALA A 58 9.98 -3.44 -11.78
C ALA A 58 10.23 -4.94 -11.55
N PRO A 59 9.64 -5.84 -12.35
CA PRO A 59 9.88 -7.25 -12.19
C PRO A 59 11.36 -7.52 -12.40
N ARG A 60 11.98 -8.23 -11.45
CA ARG A 60 13.36 -8.73 -11.64
C ARG A 60 13.31 -9.94 -12.57
N ALA A 61 13.08 -9.67 -13.85
CA ALA A 61 13.01 -10.67 -14.91
C ALA A 61 14.36 -11.39 -15.02
N LYS A 62 14.38 -12.70 -14.76
CA LYS A 62 15.55 -13.55 -15.06
C LYS A 62 15.66 -13.85 -16.56
N HIS A 63 14.58 -13.68 -17.32
CA HIS A 63 14.52 -14.00 -18.75
C HIS A 63 14.15 -12.75 -19.57
N PRO A 64 14.81 -12.45 -20.70
CA PRO A 64 14.62 -11.22 -21.47
C PRO A 64 13.18 -11.00 -21.96
N ALA A 65 12.41 -12.08 -22.16
CA ALA A 65 11.01 -12.00 -22.56
C ALA A 65 10.09 -11.28 -21.56
N LEU A 66 10.51 -11.17 -20.29
CA LEU A 66 9.75 -10.49 -19.23
C LEU A 66 10.25 -9.06 -18.94
N GLN A 67 11.25 -8.57 -19.70
CA GLN A 67 11.73 -7.19 -19.60
C GLN A 67 10.89 -6.22 -20.44
N HIS A 68 10.09 -6.74 -21.37
CA HIS A 68 9.21 -5.91 -22.17
C HIS A 68 8.05 -5.39 -21.29
N PRO A 69 7.73 -4.08 -21.35
CA PRO A 69 6.51 -3.56 -20.74
C PRO A 69 5.31 -4.37 -21.24
N SER A 70 4.47 -4.81 -20.30
CA SER A 70 3.23 -5.51 -20.63
C SER A 70 2.37 -4.62 -21.55
N PRO A 71 1.86 -5.14 -22.69
CA PRO A 71 1.21 -4.35 -23.74
C PRO A 71 -0.13 -3.71 -23.31
N ASP A 72 -0.68 -4.15 -22.17
CA ASP A 72 -1.86 -3.60 -21.52
C ASP A 72 -1.61 -2.26 -20.79
N ARG A 73 -0.36 -1.83 -20.63
CA ARG A 73 0.00 -0.55 -19.99
C ARG A 73 -0.22 0.70 -20.85
N GLU A 74 -0.68 0.57 -22.09
CA GLU A 74 -0.95 1.72 -22.98
C GLU A 74 -2.38 2.31 -22.85
N GLY A 75 -3.22 1.78 -21.96
CA GLY A 75 -4.64 2.17 -21.82
C GLY A 75 -4.99 3.23 -20.76
N GLY A 76 -4.02 4.02 -20.28
CA GLY A 76 -4.23 4.99 -19.21
C GLY A 76 -4.86 6.33 -19.64
N VAL A 77 -6.07 6.35 -20.19
CA VAL A 77 -6.97 7.52 -20.23
C VAL A 77 -8.43 7.04 -20.25
N VAL A 78 -9.12 7.16 -19.11
CA VAL A 78 -10.46 7.77 -18.92
C VAL A 78 -10.76 7.93 -17.44
#